data_AF-A0AA36GKS1-F1
#
_entry.id   AF-A0AA36GKS1-F1
#
_cell.length_a   1.000
_cell.length_b   1.000
_cell.length_c   1.000
_cell.angle_alpha   90.00
_cell.angle_beta   90.00
_cell.angle_gamma   90.00
#
_symmetry.space_group_name_H-M   'P 1'
#
loop_
_entity.id
_entity.type
_entity.pdbx_description
1 polymer ?
#
loop_
_entity_poly.entity_id
_entity_poly.type
_entity_poly.pdbx_seq_one_letter_code
_entity_poly.pdbx_strand_id
1 'polypeptide(L)'
;MHHILEYRVDKKSHSVYRLAVHLPREQQVTFRAGEEQQAIHRAAVRHTTLTAWFKANADCEATVNSGAIPAGFIDIRRYLYTELPTYFTFKQDGTWTARRRGGNQLGRMYTVSPRDTERYALRHLLLCVRGATSFEKLRTVVDENGNAVVHPTFYAAATALGLFDDDESHIATLREAALFATALQMRALFVSVLAFMEVKDPALLWNTFKRNFIDDYLHEGMSEEEAIAAAYYDLEERLIKSNINIASFNIPTPSLGRRPMTHAYDTAFCSAEDYPFLSIGPLVYCTVSKLRSRRLYCPRG
;
A
#
# COMPACT_ATOMS: atom_id res chain seq x y z
N MET A 1 19.88 -17.48 -40.81
CA MET A 1 20.19 -17.31 -39.38
C MET A 1 20.36 -18.72 -38.82
N HIS A 2 21.60 -19.13 -38.53
CA HIS A 2 21.91 -20.51 -38.11
C HIS A 2 21.83 -20.64 -36.58
N HIS A 3 21.09 -21.63 -36.07
CA HIS A 3 21.03 -21.96 -34.65
C HIS A 3 22.05 -23.09 -34.38
N ILE A 4 23.13 -22.78 -33.65
CA ILE A 4 24.33 -23.64 -33.55
C ILE A 4 24.19 -24.80 -32.55
N LEU A 5 23.18 -24.81 -31.68
CA LEU A 5 22.88 -25.95 -30.80
C LEU A 5 21.37 -26.01 -30.60
N GLU A 6 20.72 -27.04 -31.13
CA GLU A 6 19.27 -27.24 -31.18
C GLU A 6 18.66 -27.59 -29.81
N TYR A 7 19.05 -26.88 -28.75
CA TYR A 7 18.46 -27.04 -27.43
C TYR A 7 17.09 -26.38 -27.39
N ARG A 8 16.10 -27.12 -26.89
CA ARG A 8 14.72 -26.65 -26.74
C ARG A 8 14.64 -25.62 -25.61
N VAL A 9 14.83 -24.35 -25.93
CA VAL A 9 15.00 -23.27 -24.92
C VAL A 9 13.72 -22.97 -24.12
N ASP A 10 12.50 -23.21 -24.64
CA ASP A 10 11.29 -22.92 -23.87
C ASP A 10 10.13 -23.87 -24.19
N LYS A 11 9.67 -24.62 -23.17
CA LYS A 11 8.29 -25.11 -23.14
C LYS A 11 7.47 -24.12 -22.32
N LYS A 12 6.72 -23.23 -22.98
CA LYS A 12 5.72 -22.39 -22.29
C LYS A 12 4.62 -23.29 -21.73
N SER A 13 4.72 -23.61 -20.45
CA SER A 13 3.73 -24.44 -19.75
C SER A 13 2.39 -23.73 -19.54
N HIS A 14 2.38 -22.40 -19.64
CA HIS A 14 1.21 -21.57 -19.36
C HIS A 14 1.02 -20.48 -20.43
N SER A 15 -0.24 -20.24 -20.82
CA SER A 15 -0.61 -19.03 -21.56
C SER A 15 -0.89 -17.88 -20.59
N VAL A 16 -0.66 -16.64 -21.02
CA VAL A 16 -0.94 -15.45 -20.19
C VAL A 16 -2.17 -14.75 -20.73
N TYR A 17 -3.14 -14.45 -19.86
CA TYR A 17 -4.31 -13.65 -20.19
C TYR A 17 -4.23 -12.29 -19.50
N ARG A 18 -4.41 -11.21 -20.25
CA ARG A 18 -4.34 -9.85 -19.71
C ARG A 18 -5.68 -9.42 -19.15
N LEU A 19 -5.67 -9.01 -17.89
CA LEU A 19 -6.83 -8.57 -17.14
C LEU A 19 -6.84 -7.04 -17.04
N ALA A 20 -8.00 -6.43 -17.31
CA ALA A 20 -8.17 -4.99 -17.27
C ALA A 20 -8.16 -4.48 -15.84
N VAL A 21 -7.56 -3.31 -15.62
CA VAL A 21 -7.59 -2.57 -14.35
C VAL A 21 -7.89 -1.12 -14.69
N HIS A 22 -9.00 -0.61 -14.18
CA HIS A 22 -9.44 0.76 -14.42
C HIS A 22 -10.35 1.22 -13.28
N LEU A 23 -10.38 2.53 -13.04
CA LEU A 23 -11.31 3.13 -12.08
C LEU A 23 -12.75 3.16 -12.66
N PRO A 24 -13.78 3.46 -11.86
CA PRO A 24 -15.12 3.66 -12.35
C PRO A 24 -15.14 4.71 -13.48
N ARG A 25 -15.76 4.37 -14.62
CA ARG A 25 -15.86 5.24 -15.82
C ARG A 25 -14.55 5.58 -16.54
N GLU A 26 -13.41 5.06 -16.10
CA GLU A 26 -12.10 5.25 -16.76
C GLU A 26 -11.68 4.05 -17.62
N GLN A 27 -12.64 3.42 -18.30
CA GLN A 27 -12.38 2.27 -19.13
C GLN A 27 -11.58 2.66 -20.38
N GLN A 28 -10.57 1.86 -20.73
CA GLN A 28 -9.85 2.07 -21.98
C GLN A 28 -10.73 1.67 -23.17
N VAL A 29 -10.96 2.61 -24.09
CA VAL A 29 -11.73 2.40 -25.31
C VAL A 29 -10.81 2.60 -26.52
N THR A 30 -10.76 1.62 -27.41
CA THR A 30 -10.08 1.74 -28.70
C THR A 30 -11.09 2.11 -29.79
N PHE A 31 -10.77 3.11 -30.60
CA PHE A 31 -11.61 3.58 -31.68
C PHE A 31 -10.78 3.87 -32.94
N ARG A 32 -11.45 3.89 -34.08
CA ARG A 32 -10.89 4.41 -35.33
C ARG A 32 -11.28 5.88 -35.44
N ALA A 33 -10.40 6.71 -35.96
CA ALA A 33 -10.70 8.13 -36.20
C ALA A 33 -12.01 8.28 -37.00
N GLY A 34 -12.95 9.07 -36.47
CA GLY A 34 -14.30 9.26 -37.03
C GLY A 34 -15.38 8.32 -36.47
N GLU A 35 -15.03 7.33 -35.65
CA GLU A 35 -15.98 6.42 -34.97
C GLU A 35 -16.01 6.61 -33.44
N GLU A 36 -15.56 7.75 -32.93
CA GLU A 36 -15.43 8.02 -31.49
C GLU A 36 -16.74 7.76 -30.75
N GLN A 37 -17.85 8.32 -31.25
CA GLN A 37 -19.16 8.24 -30.61
C GLN A 37 -19.69 6.80 -30.56
N GLN A 38 -19.47 6.04 -31.64
CA GLN A 38 -19.88 4.64 -31.71
C GLN A 38 -19.04 3.78 -30.77
N ALA A 39 -17.74 4.05 -30.66
CA ALA A 39 -16.86 3.34 -29.74
C ALA A 39 -17.24 3.57 -28.28
N ILE A 40 -17.61 4.79 -27.91
CA ILE A 40 -18.14 5.11 -26.57
C ILE A 40 -19.43 4.33 -26.31
N HIS A 41 -20.37 4.31 -27.26
CA HIS A 41 -21.61 3.54 -27.11
C HIS A 41 -21.36 2.03 -26.96
N ARG A 42 -20.44 1.47 -27.75
CA ARG A 42 -20.01 0.07 -27.63
C ARG A 42 -19.38 -0.21 -26.26
N ALA A 43 -18.55 0.69 -25.75
CA ALA A 43 -17.91 0.56 -24.44
C ALA A 43 -18.90 0.65 -23.28
N ALA A 44 -19.96 1.44 -23.41
CA ALA A 44 -21.02 1.53 -22.40
C ALA A 44 -21.79 0.21 -22.24
N VAL A 45 -21.95 -0.54 -23.33
CA VAL A 45 -22.69 -1.82 -23.35
C VAL A 45 -21.78 -3.01 -23.03
N ARG A 46 -20.51 -2.96 -23.44
CA ARG A 46 -19.60 -4.09 -23.33
C ARG A 46 -18.93 -4.15 -21.97
N HIS A 47 -19.02 -5.30 -21.32
CA HIS A 47 -18.26 -5.54 -20.09
C HIS A 47 -16.76 -5.70 -20.37
N THR A 48 -15.95 -5.02 -19.57
CA THR A 48 -14.52 -5.33 -19.39
C THR A 48 -14.35 -6.63 -18.60
N THR A 49 -13.16 -7.22 -18.62
CA THR A 49 -12.85 -8.40 -17.79
C THR A 49 -13.12 -8.17 -16.31
N LEU A 50 -12.88 -6.95 -15.82
CA LEU A 50 -13.13 -6.52 -14.44
C LEU A 50 -14.62 -6.37 -14.14
N THR A 51 -15.37 -5.63 -14.96
CA THR A 51 -16.81 -5.43 -14.74
C THR A 51 -17.62 -6.70 -14.95
N ALA A 52 -17.18 -7.59 -15.84
CA ALA A 52 -17.75 -8.92 -15.99
C ALA A 52 -17.49 -9.80 -14.77
N TRP A 53 -16.34 -9.66 -14.09
CA TRP A 53 -16.07 -10.39 -12.85
C TRP A 53 -17.01 -9.97 -11.73
N PHE A 54 -17.23 -8.66 -11.58
CA PHE A 54 -18.22 -8.12 -10.65
C PHE A 54 -19.62 -8.68 -10.90
N LYS A 55 -20.07 -8.63 -12.16
CA LYS A 55 -21.37 -9.19 -12.56
C LYS A 55 -21.46 -10.69 -12.24
N ALA A 56 -20.45 -11.46 -12.62
CA ALA A 56 -20.45 -12.90 -12.39
C ALA A 56 -20.44 -13.27 -10.90
N ASN A 57 -19.77 -12.49 -10.05
CA ASN A 57 -19.85 -12.65 -8.60
C ASN A 57 -21.26 -12.34 -8.06
N ALA A 58 -21.91 -11.30 -8.56
CA ALA A 58 -23.28 -10.95 -8.16
C ALA A 58 -24.30 -12.00 -8.60
N ASP A 59 -24.20 -12.49 -9.84
CA ASP A 59 -25.05 -13.56 -10.38
C ASP A 59 -24.85 -14.87 -9.59
N CYS A 60 -23.60 -15.17 -9.19
CA CYS A 60 -23.27 -16.30 -8.32
C CYS A 60 -23.91 -16.16 -6.93
N GLU A 61 -23.80 -14.98 -6.31
CA GLU A 61 -24.43 -14.67 -5.03
C GLU A 61 -25.95 -14.84 -5.09
N ALA A 62 -26.61 -14.32 -6.13
CA ALA A 62 -28.04 -14.49 -6.35
C ALA A 62 -28.43 -15.97 -6.51
N THR A 63 -27.63 -16.75 -7.25
CA THR A 63 -27.87 -18.20 -7.43
C THR A 63 -27.76 -18.94 -6.10
N VAL A 64 -26.74 -18.66 -5.30
CA VAL A 64 -26.55 -19.29 -3.99
C VAL A 64 -27.68 -18.91 -3.03
N ASN A 65 -28.10 -17.64 -3.01
CA ASN A 65 -29.20 -17.17 -2.17
C ASN A 65 -30.56 -17.77 -2.56
N SER A 66 -30.75 -18.14 -3.85
CA SER A 66 -31.97 -18.80 -4.32
C SER A 66 -32.10 -20.27 -3.89
N GLY A 67 -31.03 -20.88 -3.37
CA GLY A 67 -30.99 -22.29 -2.94
C GLY A 67 -30.97 -23.32 -4.08
N ALA A 68 -31.16 -22.90 -5.33
CA ALA A 68 -31.16 -23.78 -6.50
C ALA A 68 -29.75 -23.93 -7.10
N ILE A 69 -28.84 -24.61 -6.38
CA ILE A 69 -27.45 -24.81 -6.83
C ILE A 69 -27.41 -25.90 -7.92
N PRO A 70 -27.00 -25.57 -9.17
CA PRO A 70 -26.92 -26.57 -10.23
C PRO A 70 -25.83 -27.62 -9.97
N ALA A 71 -26.03 -28.84 -10.44
CA ALA A 71 -25.00 -29.88 -10.40
C ALA A 71 -23.76 -29.43 -11.21
N GLY A 72 -22.58 -29.45 -10.59
CA GLY A 72 -21.33 -28.97 -11.20
C GLY A 72 -21.13 -27.45 -11.15
N PHE A 73 -21.89 -26.74 -10.33
CA PHE A 73 -21.70 -25.31 -10.08
C PHE A 73 -20.32 -25.03 -9.47
N ILE A 74 -19.60 -24.06 -10.05
CA ILE A 74 -18.32 -23.57 -9.54
C ILE A 74 -18.53 -22.17 -9.01
N ASP A 75 -18.37 -21.98 -7.71
CA ASP A 75 -18.49 -20.66 -7.08
C ASP A 75 -17.30 -19.77 -7.48
N ILE A 76 -17.56 -18.87 -8.42
CA ILE A 76 -16.58 -17.91 -8.93
C ILE A 76 -16.06 -16.95 -7.84
N ARG A 77 -16.83 -16.71 -6.77
CA ARG A 77 -16.47 -15.78 -5.69
C ARG A 77 -15.29 -16.29 -4.86
N ARG A 78 -14.95 -17.58 -4.95
CA ARG A 78 -13.80 -18.19 -4.24
C ARG A 78 -12.45 -17.83 -4.87
N TYR A 79 -12.44 -17.33 -6.09
CA TYR A 79 -11.22 -17.03 -6.84
C TYR A 79 -10.91 -15.54 -6.83
N LEU A 80 -9.62 -15.22 -6.73
CA LEU A 80 -9.12 -13.87 -6.95
C LEU A 80 -9.24 -13.49 -8.43
N TYR A 81 -9.27 -12.18 -8.69
CA TYR A 81 -9.38 -11.68 -10.06
C TYR A 81 -8.25 -12.22 -10.97
N THR A 82 -7.02 -12.35 -10.45
CA THR A 82 -5.87 -12.91 -11.18
C THR A 82 -5.94 -14.42 -11.43
N GLU A 83 -6.68 -15.14 -10.61
CA GLU A 83 -6.85 -16.59 -10.71
C GLU A 83 -7.95 -16.97 -11.71
N LEU A 84 -8.85 -16.04 -12.04
CA LEU A 84 -9.97 -16.30 -12.94
C LEU A 84 -9.58 -16.95 -14.26
N PRO A 85 -8.56 -16.50 -15.02
CA PRO A 85 -8.26 -17.11 -16.31
C PRO A 85 -7.83 -18.57 -16.22
N THR A 86 -7.38 -19.02 -15.06
CA THR A 86 -7.05 -20.42 -14.79
C THR A 86 -8.30 -21.29 -14.78
N TYR A 87 -9.39 -20.82 -14.17
CA TYR A 87 -10.63 -21.60 -13.95
C TYR A 87 -11.78 -21.23 -14.89
N PHE A 88 -11.78 -20.01 -15.43
CA PHE A 88 -12.82 -19.43 -16.26
C PHE A 88 -12.24 -18.92 -17.58
N THR A 89 -13.09 -18.87 -18.60
CA THR A 89 -12.77 -18.29 -19.91
C THR A 89 -13.68 -17.10 -20.15
N PHE A 90 -13.07 -15.96 -20.49
CA PHE A 90 -13.78 -14.75 -20.90
C PHE A 90 -14.20 -14.86 -22.36
N LYS A 91 -15.51 -14.76 -22.61
CA LYS A 91 -16.12 -14.90 -23.94
C LYS A 91 -16.25 -13.54 -24.63
N GLN A 92 -16.50 -13.59 -25.94
CA GLN A 92 -16.69 -12.37 -26.76
C GLN A 92 -17.94 -11.58 -26.36
N ASP A 93 -18.95 -12.26 -25.80
CA ASP A 93 -20.17 -11.69 -25.23
C ASP A 93 -19.94 -10.89 -23.93
N GLY A 94 -18.70 -10.88 -23.40
CA GLY A 94 -18.37 -10.16 -22.18
C GLY A 94 -18.66 -10.94 -20.90
N THR A 95 -18.81 -12.27 -20.96
CA THR A 95 -19.11 -13.11 -19.79
C THR A 95 -17.96 -14.04 -19.41
N TRP A 96 -17.85 -14.34 -18.12
CA TRP A 96 -16.96 -15.38 -17.60
C TRP A 96 -17.69 -16.71 -17.53
N THR A 97 -17.10 -17.76 -18.09
CA THR A 97 -17.69 -19.11 -18.10
C THR A 97 -16.69 -20.16 -17.61
N ALA A 98 -17.17 -21.13 -16.83
CA ALA A 98 -16.32 -22.20 -16.29
C ALA A 98 -15.59 -22.95 -17.41
N ARG A 99 -14.29 -23.13 -17.24
CA ARG A 99 -13.43 -23.80 -18.23
C ARG A 99 -13.69 -25.31 -18.21
N ARG A 100 -13.99 -25.88 -19.38
CA ARG A 100 -14.25 -27.33 -19.54
C ARG A 100 -13.02 -28.17 -19.93
N ARG A 101 -11.96 -27.56 -20.49
CA ARG A 101 -10.74 -28.26 -20.93
C ARG A 101 -9.50 -27.65 -20.29
N GLY A 102 -8.63 -28.52 -19.77
CA GLY A 102 -7.39 -28.17 -19.08
C GLY A 102 -6.40 -27.45 -20.00
N GLY A 103 -6.20 -26.17 -19.73
CA GLY A 103 -5.16 -25.35 -20.33
C GLY A 103 -4.71 -24.38 -19.26
N ASN A 104 -3.44 -24.48 -18.87
CA ASN A 104 -2.87 -23.67 -17.81
C ASN A 104 -2.77 -22.21 -18.30
N GLN A 105 -3.68 -21.34 -17.85
CA GLN A 105 -3.68 -19.92 -18.19
C GLN A 105 -3.55 -19.09 -16.93
N LEU A 106 -2.60 -18.15 -16.94
CA LEU A 106 -2.32 -17.26 -15.82
C LEU A 106 -2.89 -15.87 -16.13
N GLY A 107 -3.68 -15.33 -15.21
CA GLY A 107 -4.14 -13.95 -15.28
C GLY A 107 -3.03 -12.98 -14.88
N ARG A 108 -2.72 -12.02 -15.75
CA ARG A 108 -1.83 -10.90 -15.44
C ARG A 108 -2.58 -9.60 -15.63
N MET A 109 -2.68 -8.81 -14.58
CA MET A 109 -3.18 -7.44 -14.68
C MET A 109 -2.19 -6.54 -15.41
N TYR A 110 -2.69 -5.50 -16.08
CA TYR A 110 -1.84 -4.45 -16.62
C TYR A 110 -0.98 -3.82 -15.52
N THR A 111 0.25 -3.44 -15.88
CA THR A 111 1.13 -2.68 -14.99
C THR A 111 0.51 -1.32 -14.74
N VAL A 112 0.42 -0.93 -13.47
CA VAL A 112 -0.05 0.39 -13.06
C VAL A 112 1.12 1.11 -12.41
N SER A 113 1.32 2.38 -12.76
CA SER A 113 2.36 3.21 -12.15
C SER A 113 2.00 3.52 -10.70
N PRO A 114 2.94 3.43 -9.75
CA PRO A 114 2.71 3.89 -8.37
C PRO A 114 2.32 5.37 -8.26
N ARG A 115 2.62 6.20 -9.29
CA ARG A 115 2.18 7.61 -9.36
C ARG A 115 0.67 7.77 -9.47
N ASP A 116 -0.01 6.76 -10.03
CA ASP A 116 -1.48 6.70 -10.09
C ASP A 116 -1.97 5.93 -8.86
N THR A 117 -1.97 6.64 -7.71
CA THR A 117 -2.17 6.07 -6.38
C THR A 117 -3.47 5.28 -6.25
N GLU A 118 -4.57 5.81 -6.80
CA GLU A 118 -5.89 5.17 -6.74
C GLU A 118 -5.96 3.88 -7.58
N ARG A 119 -5.46 3.92 -8.83
CA ARG A 119 -5.47 2.71 -9.67
C ARG A 119 -4.46 1.68 -9.17
N TYR A 120 -3.35 2.13 -8.60
CA TYR A 120 -2.35 1.27 -7.98
C TYR A 120 -2.94 0.55 -6.75
N ALA A 121 -3.67 1.29 -5.90
CA ALA A 121 -4.43 0.72 -4.78
C ALA A 121 -5.49 -0.28 -5.23
N LEU A 122 -6.28 0.07 -6.26
CA LEU A 122 -7.25 -0.85 -6.85
C LEU A 122 -6.59 -2.15 -7.30
N ARG A 123 -5.43 -2.08 -7.98
CA ARG A 123 -4.70 -3.27 -8.43
C ARG A 123 -4.31 -4.17 -7.25
N HIS A 124 -3.91 -3.61 -6.12
CA HIS A 124 -3.58 -4.38 -4.91
C HIS A 124 -4.82 -4.98 -4.25
N LEU A 125 -5.93 -4.24 -4.18
CA LEU A 125 -7.21 -4.79 -3.71
C LEU A 125 -7.66 -5.99 -4.56
N LEU A 126 -7.49 -5.94 -5.89
CA LEU A 126 -7.81 -7.05 -6.79
C LEU A 126 -6.94 -8.30 -6.61
N LEU A 127 -5.76 -8.17 -5.97
CA LEU A 127 -4.91 -9.30 -5.60
C LEU A 127 -5.33 -9.98 -4.29
N CYS A 128 -6.09 -9.29 -3.45
CA CYS A 128 -6.38 -9.74 -2.08
C CYS A 128 -7.86 -10.02 -1.84
N VAL A 129 -8.76 -9.27 -2.48
CA VAL A 129 -10.21 -9.34 -2.27
C VAL A 129 -10.84 -10.36 -3.22
N ARG A 130 -11.60 -11.29 -2.65
CA ARG A 130 -12.38 -12.30 -3.35
C ARG A 130 -13.84 -11.90 -3.45
N GLY A 131 -14.53 -12.35 -4.49
CA GLY A 131 -15.98 -12.24 -4.61
C GLY A 131 -16.55 -10.82 -4.66
N ALA A 132 -15.77 -9.80 -5.00
CA ALA A 132 -16.28 -8.44 -5.07
C ALA A 132 -17.35 -8.30 -6.17
N THR A 133 -18.50 -7.73 -5.85
CA THR A 133 -19.64 -7.56 -6.77
C THR A 133 -19.71 -6.17 -7.39
N SER A 134 -18.89 -5.23 -6.91
CA SER A 134 -18.82 -3.86 -7.40
C SER A 134 -17.51 -3.18 -6.96
N PHE A 135 -17.24 -2.01 -7.52
CA PHE A 135 -16.16 -1.13 -7.05
C PHE A 135 -16.36 -0.68 -5.59
N GLU A 136 -17.60 -0.51 -5.16
CA GLU A 136 -17.92 -0.17 -3.77
C GLU A 136 -17.60 -1.32 -2.83
N LYS A 137 -17.93 -2.55 -3.23
CA LYS A 137 -17.59 -3.75 -2.46
C LYS A 137 -16.09 -3.94 -2.29
N LEU A 138 -15.28 -3.56 -3.30
CA LEU A 138 -13.81 -3.53 -3.18
C LEU A 138 -13.31 -2.51 -2.16
N ARG A 139 -14.03 -1.40 -1.97
CA ARG A 139 -13.70 -0.39 -0.95
C ARG A 139 -14.31 -0.69 0.42
N THR A 140 -15.02 -1.81 0.55
CA THR A 140 -15.65 -2.20 1.81
C THR A 140 -14.69 -3.10 2.58
N VAL A 141 -14.25 -2.65 3.75
CA VAL A 141 -13.35 -3.40 4.63
C VAL A 141 -14.10 -3.71 5.93
N VAL A 142 -13.86 -4.90 6.49
CA VAL A 142 -14.43 -5.27 7.80
C VAL A 142 -13.54 -4.68 8.88
N ASP A 143 -14.12 -3.88 9.77
CA ASP A 143 -13.41 -3.27 10.90
C ASP A 143 -13.12 -4.30 12.01
N GLU A 144 -12.39 -3.88 13.04
CA GLU A 144 -12.04 -4.74 14.18
C GLU A 144 -13.27 -5.20 15.00
N ASN A 145 -14.40 -4.51 14.84
CA ASN A 145 -15.67 -4.82 15.49
C ASN A 145 -16.58 -5.72 14.63
N GLY A 146 -16.13 -6.12 13.43
CA GLY A 146 -16.87 -6.95 12.50
C GLY A 146 -17.86 -6.20 11.58
N ASN A 147 -17.86 -4.87 11.58
CA ASN A 147 -18.72 -4.06 10.73
C ASN A 147 -18.08 -3.80 9.36
N ALA A 148 -18.89 -3.84 8.31
CA ALA A 148 -18.46 -3.50 6.97
C ALA A 148 -18.46 -1.98 6.77
N VAL A 149 -17.28 -1.37 6.62
CA VAL A 149 -17.11 0.08 6.42
C VAL A 149 -16.70 0.36 4.98
N VAL A 150 -17.42 1.24 4.30
CA VAL A 150 -17.10 1.68 2.94
C VAL A 150 -16.15 2.87 2.99
N HIS A 151 -14.96 2.72 2.42
CA HIS A 151 -13.98 3.80 2.38
C HIS A 151 -14.18 4.73 1.16
N PRO A 152 -13.81 6.03 1.29
CA PRO A 152 -14.01 7.02 0.22
C PRO A 152 -13.12 6.75 -1.00
N THR A 153 -11.92 6.20 -0.82
CA THR A 153 -10.93 5.95 -1.88
C THR A 153 -10.46 4.50 -1.87
N PHE A 154 -9.92 4.02 -2.99
CA PHE A 154 -9.33 2.69 -3.04
C PHE A 154 -8.06 2.63 -2.20
N TYR A 155 -7.31 3.73 -2.14
CA TYR A 155 -6.16 3.84 -1.27
C TYR A 155 -6.53 3.68 0.21
N ALA A 156 -7.55 4.40 0.68
CA ALA A 156 -8.01 4.31 2.07
C ALA A 156 -8.50 2.89 2.42
N ALA A 157 -9.22 2.22 1.50
CA ALA A 157 -9.61 0.83 1.69
C ALA A 157 -8.40 -0.11 1.78
N ALA A 158 -7.41 0.05 0.90
CA ALA A 158 -6.22 -0.76 0.89
C ALA A 158 -5.35 -0.54 2.15
N THR A 159 -5.26 0.70 2.64
CA THR A 159 -4.62 1.03 3.92
C THR A 159 -5.37 0.40 5.10
N ALA A 160 -6.70 0.52 5.16
CA ALA A 160 -7.51 -0.10 6.21
C ALA A 160 -7.40 -1.64 6.21
N LEU A 161 -7.22 -2.25 5.05
CA LEU A 161 -6.95 -3.69 4.90
C LEU A 161 -5.51 -4.08 5.26
N GLY A 162 -4.63 -3.10 5.55
CA GLY A 162 -3.22 -3.31 5.88
C GLY A 162 -2.34 -3.67 4.68
N LEU A 163 -2.76 -3.33 3.45
CA LEU A 163 -1.99 -3.56 2.23
C LEU A 163 -0.95 -2.48 1.95
N PHE A 164 -1.17 -1.28 2.50
CA PHE A 164 -0.21 -0.18 2.45
C PHE A 164 0.14 0.24 3.86
N ASP A 165 1.44 0.36 4.13
CA ASP A 165 1.93 0.92 5.38
C ASP A 165 1.46 2.36 5.49
N ASP A 166 0.93 2.76 6.64
CA ASP A 166 0.64 4.14 7.01
C ASP A 166 1.76 4.70 7.88
N ASP A 167 1.70 6.00 8.16
CA ASP A 167 2.58 6.60 9.15
C ASP A 167 2.13 6.31 10.60
N GLU A 168 1.04 5.57 10.83
CA GLU A 168 0.56 5.26 12.19
C GLU A 168 1.57 4.42 12.96
N SER A 169 2.24 3.47 12.29
CA SER A 169 3.32 2.70 12.93
C SER A 169 4.48 3.60 13.38
N HIS A 170 4.81 4.63 12.59
CA HIS A 170 5.84 5.62 12.92
C HIS A 170 5.37 6.53 14.07
N ILE A 171 4.11 6.99 14.04
CA ILE A 171 3.48 7.79 15.10
C ILE A 171 3.45 7.01 16.42
N ALA A 172 3.02 5.75 16.40
CA ALA A 172 2.97 4.90 17.58
C ALA A 172 4.38 4.72 18.18
N THR A 173 5.38 4.44 17.34
CA THR A 173 6.78 4.30 17.77
C THR A 173 7.31 5.57 18.44
N LEU A 174 7.09 6.73 17.81
CA LEU A 174 7.53 8.02 18.36
C LEU A 174 6.75 8.40 19.63
N ARG A 175 5.46 8.06 19.71
CA ARG A 175 4.62 8.28 20.89
C ARG A 175 5.07 7.43 22.08
N GLU A 176 5.43 6.17 21.85
CA GLU A 176 5.98 5.30 22.89
C GLU A 176 7.33 5.84 23.38
N ALA A 177 8.22 6.20 22.46
CA ALA A 177 9.53 6.78 22.80
C ALA A 177 9.40 8.08 23.60
N ALA A 178 8.42 8.93 23.26
CA ALA A 178 8.19 10.21 23.94
C ALA A 178 7.88 10.06 25.45
N LEU A 179 7.51 8.87 25.93
CA LEU A 179 7.23 8.62 27.34
C LEU A 179 8.49 8.50 28.21
N PHE A 180 9.64 8.15 27.62
CA PHE A 180 10.85 7.84 28.38
C PHE A 180 12.15 8.37 27.77
N ALA A 181 12.16 8.71 26.48
CA ALA A 181 13.34 9.17 25.77
C ALA A 181 13.61 10.66 26.02
N THR A 182 14.89 11.06 26.06
CA THR A 182 15.27 12.47 26.12
C THR A 182 15.10 13.15 24.75
N ALA A 183 15.06 14.50 24.72
CA ALA A 183 14.92 15.25 23.47
C ALA A 183 15.99 14.89 22.42
N LEU A 184 17.24 14.71 22.84
CA LEU A 184 18.34 14.24 21.99
C LEU A 184 18.05 12.85 21.38
N GLN A 185 17.55 11.92 22.20
CA GLN A 185 17.22 10.56 21.76
C GLN A 185 16.01 10.56 20.81
N MET A 186 15.02 11.42 21.09
CA MET A 186 13.86 11.63 20.23
C MET A 186 14.26 12.17 18.85
N ARG A 187 15.17 13.17 18.80
CA ARG A 187 15.72 13.67 17.53
C ARG A 187 16.47 12.58 16.77
N ALA A 188 17.30 11.77 17.45
CA ALA A 188 18.00 10.64 16.82
C ALA A 188 17.06 9.56 16.26
N LEU A 189 16.02 9.19 17.00
CA LEU A 189 14.99 8.25 16.55
C LEU A 189 14.24 8.80 15.33
N PHE A 190 13.86 10.07 15.35
CA PHE A 190 13.20 10.72 14.22
C PHE A 190 14.06 10.70 12.95
N VAL A 191 15.36 11.00 13.06
CA VAL A 191 16.31 10.85 11.93
C VAL A 191 16.33 9.41 11.40
N SER A 192 16.35 8.43 12.29
CA SER A 192 16.37 7.00 11.91
C SER A 192 15.10 6.60 11.16
N VAL A 193 13.94 7.09 11.61
CA VAL A 193 12.65 6.91 10.92
C VAL A 193 12.70 7.52 9.51
N LEU A 194 13.18 8.76 9.37
CA LEU A 194 13.29 9.43 8.07
C LEU A 194 14.33 8.78 7.13
N ALA A 195 15.43 8.26 7.67
CA ALA A 195 16.53 7.74 6.88
C ALA A 195 16.28 6.31 6.38
N PHE A 196 15.57 5.49 7.15
CA PHE A 196 15.48 4.05 6.91
C PHE A 196 14.07 3.53 6.66
N MET A 197 13.02 4.34 6.87
CA MET A 197 11.63 3.92 6.69
C MET A 197 10.90 4.78 5.63
N GLU A 198 9.82 4.24 5.08
CA GLU A 198 9.00 4.94 4.07
C GLU A 198 7.96 5.82 4.77
N VAL A 199 8.34 7.08 5.04
CA VAL A 199 7.45 8.07 5.67
C VAL A 199 6.67 8.83 4.59
N LYS A 200 5.34 8.85 4.68
CA LYS A 200 4.50 9.55 3.69
C LYS A 200 4.38 11.04 3.97
N ASP A 201 4.20 11.41 5.22
CA ASP A 201 4.08 12.80 5.67
C ASP A 201 5.07 13.11 6.82
N PRO A 202 6.35 13.36 6.49
CA PRO A 202 7.35 13.76 7.48
C PRO A 202 7.00 15.06 8.21
N ALA A 203 6.30 15.98 7.53
CA ALA A 203 5.90 17.26 8.10
C ALA A 203 4.84 17.07 9.20
N LEU A 204 3.90 16.15 9.02
CA LEU A 204 2.93 15.77 10.05
C LEU A 204 3.63 15.19 11.29
N LEU A 205 4.59 14.26 11.10
CA LEU A 205 5.36 13.69 12.20
C LEU A 205 6.14 14.78 12.95
N TRP A 206 6.85 15.65 12.23
CA TRP A 206 7.58 16.77 12.83
C TRP A 206 6.64 17.65 13.66
N ASN A 207 5.53 18.11 13.09
CA ASN A 207 4.60 18.99 13.80
C ASN A 207 3.97 18.34 15.04
N THR A 208 3.80 17.02 15.00
CA THR A 208 3.25 16.24 16.13
C THR A 208 4.24 16.12 17.28
N PHE A 209 5.52 15.88 17.00
CA PHE A 209 6.53 15.56 18.03
C PHE A 209 7.56 16.67 18.29
N LYS A 210 7.51 17.80 17.58
CA LYS A 210 8.48 18.91 17.74
C LYS A 210 8.63 19.38 19.17
N ARG A 211 7.57 19.35 19.99
CA ARG A 211 7.65 19.76 21.40
C ARG A 211 8.56 18.84 22.22
N ASN A 212 8.61 17.56 21.90
CA ASN A 212 9.53 16.59 22.50
C ASN A 212 10.96 16.76 21.96
N PHE A 213 11.12 17.21 20.72
CA PHE A 213 12.44 17.44 20.11
C PHE A 213 13.15 18.68 20.64
N ILE A 214 12.45 19.61 21.27
CA ILE A 214 13.02 20.90 21.71
C ILE A 214 13.12 21.03 23.23
N ASP A 215 12.77 19.99 23.98
CA ASP A 215 12.56 20.08 25.43
C ASP A 215 13.86 20.42 26.19
N ASP A 216 14.99 19.89 25.75
CA ASP A 216 16.32 20.22 26.28
C ASP A 216 16.69 21.69 26.01
N TYR A 217 16.49 22.18 24.79
CA TYR A 217 16.76 23.57 24.43
C TYR A 217 15.90 24.58 25.20
N LEU A 218 14.62 24.23 25.43
CA LEU A 218 13.73 25.04 26.27
C LEU A 218 14.21 25.08 27.72
N HIS A 219 14.70 23.95 28.25
CA HIS A 219 15.26 23.89 29.60
C HIS A 219 16.58 24.69 29.71
N GLU A 220 17.34 24.83 28.63
CA GLU A 220 18.52 25.71 28.54
C GLU A 220 18.15 27.22 28.45
N GLY A 221 16.86 27.56 28.39
CA GLY A 221 16.37 28.94 28.38
C GLY A 221 16.25 29.56 26.99
N MET A 222 16.32 28.76 25.91
CA MET A 222 16.06 29.24 24.56
C MET A 222 14.59 29.60 24.37
N SER A 223 14.31 30.58 23.51
CA SER A 223 12.93 30.82 23.05
C SER A 223 12.42 29.65 22.22
N GLU A 224 11.09 29.46 22.12
CA GLU A 224 10.52 28.35 21.35
C GLU A 224 10.92 28.39 19.87
N GLU A 225 10.99 29.59 19.28
CA GLU A 225 11.44 29.77 17.89
C GLU A 225 12.92 29.37 17.71
N GLU A 226 13.79 29.76 18.66
CA GLU A 226 15.20 29.37 18.65
C GLU A 226 15.38 27.88 18.89
N ALA A 227 14.61 27.28 19.80
CA ALA A 227 14.66 25.87 20.12
C ALA A 227 14.22 25.00 18.93
N ILE A 228 13.16 25.39 18.23
CA ILE A 228 12.72 24.75 16.97
C ILE A 228 13.80 24.85 15.89
N ALA A 229 14.42 26.03 15.74
CA ALA A 229 15.51 26.21 14.80
C ALA A 229 16.72 25.31 15.14
N ALA A 230 17.10 25.24 16.42
CA ALA A 230 18.19 24.40 16.91
C ALA A 230 17.93 22.91 16.60
N ALA A 231 16.73 22.41 16.92
CA ALA A 231 16.35 21.04 16.62
C ALA A 231 16.35 20.75 15.11
N TYR A 232 15.87 21.67 14.27
CA TYR A 232 15.90 21.51 12.82
C TYR A 232 17.34 21.34 12.30
N TYR A 233 18.27 22.19 12.75
CA TYR A 233 19.67 22.11 12.32
C TYR A 233 20.40 20.88 12.89
N ASP A 234 20.03 20.38 14.08
CA ASP A 234 20.53 19.10 14.60
C ASP A 234 20.06 17.92 13.71
N LEU A 235 18.79 17.91 13.30
CA LEU A 235 18.29 16.91 12.35
C LEU A 235 19.01 16.99 11.00
N GLU A 236 19.20 18.21 10.47
CA GLU A 236 19.90 18.43 9.20
C GLU A 236 21.34 17.88 9.27
N GLU A 237 22.08 18.18 10.33
CA GLU A 237 23.44 17.69 10.52
C GLU A 237 23.50 16.15 10.60
N ARG A 238 22.54 15.53 11.28
CA ARG A 238 22.43 14.07 11.38
C ARG A 238 22.05 13.43 10.04
N LEU A 239 21.13 14.01 9.29
CA LEU A 239 20.70 13.50 7.97
C LEU A 239 21.80 13.65 6.91
N ILE A 240 22.58 14.73 6.96
CA ILE A 240 23.75 14.94 6.08
C ILE A 240 24.76 13.79 6.25
N LYS A 241 24.95 13.27 7.48
CA LYS A 241 25.83 12.10 7.71
C LYS A 241 25.34 10.84 7.00
N SER A 242 24.03 10.72 6.75
CA SER A 242 23.42 9.64 5.95
C SER A 242 23.29 9.99 4.46
N ASN A 243 23.86 11.12 4.01
CA ASN A 243 23.75 11.64 2.64
C ASN A 243 22.30 11.93 2.21
N ILE A 244 21.46 12.36 3.16
CA ILE A 244 20.06 12.70 2.94
C ILE A 244 19.86 14.20 3.17
N ASN A 245 19.19 14.87 2.23
CA ASN A 245 18.87 16.29 2.36
C ASN A 245 17.51 16.47 3.06
N ILE A 246 17.50 17.19 4.18
CA ILE A 246 16.26 17.47 4.95
C ILE A 246 15.18 18.19 4.13
N ALA A 247 15.57 19.00 3.13
CA ALA A 247 14.65 19.69 2.24
C ALA A 247 13.79 18.73 1.39
N SER A 248 14.20 17.45 1.27
CA SER A 248 13.39 16.44 0.58
C SER A 248 12.11 16.05 1.34
N PHE A 249 12.02 16.36 2.63
CA PHE A 249 10.94 15.90 3.50
C PHE A 249 9.82 16.94 3.76
N ASN A 250 9.83 18.09 3.08
CA ASN A 250 8.86 19.18 3.28
C ASN A 250 8.69 19.61 4.75
N ILE A 251 9.71 19.40 5.60
CA ILE A 251 9.69 19.85 6.99
C ILE A 251 9.77 21.39 7.01
N PRO A 252 8.93 22.09 7.78
CA PRO A 252 8.93 23.55 7.83
C PRO A 252 10.32 24.09 8.20
N THR A 253 10.90 24.91 7.32
CA THR A 253 12.16 25.59 7.61
C THR A 253 11.96 26.58 8.77
N PRO A 254 12.95 26.72 9.66
CA PRO A 254 12.87 27.67 10.77
C PRO A 254 12.69 29.11 10.27
N SER A 255 11.84 29.88 10.94
CA SER A 255 11.67 31.33 10.69
C SER A 255 12.92 32.13 11.04
N LEU A 256 13.70 31.62 11.99
CA LEU A 256 14.99 32.16 12.39
C LEU A 256 15.97 31.92 11.24
N GLY A 257 16.19 32.93 10.38
CA GLY A 257 17.13 32.87 9.25
C GLY A 257 18.62 32.73 9.63
N ARG A 258 18.91 32.28 10.85
CA ARG A 258 20.24 32.02 11.39
C ARG A 258 20.22 30.73 12.21
N ARG A 259 21.33 29.98 12.19
CA ARG A 259 21.54 28.82 13.06
C ARG A 259 21.81 29.28 14.50
N PRO A 260 21.00 28.87 15.50
CA PRO A 260 21.28 29.15 16.91
C PRO A 260 22.60 28.52 17.34
N MET A 261 23.35 29.19 18.23
CA MET A 261 24.51 28.57 18.86
C MET A 261 24.03 27.63 19.96
N THR A 262 24.17 26.33 19.74
CA THR A 262 23.98 25.31 20.76
C THR A 262 25.34 24.94 21.34
N HIS A 263 25.42 24.68 22.65
CA HIS A 263 26.61 24.04 23.20
C HIS A 263 26.74 22.67 22.52
N ALA A 264 27.87 22.44 21.84
CA ALA A 264 28.09 21.20 21.08
C ALA A 264 28.06 20.01 22.05
N TYR A 265 26.91 19.36 22.20
CA TYR A 265 26.87 18.00 22.70
C TYR A 265 27.60 17.19 21.64
N ASP A 266 28.72 16.62 22.05
CA ASP A 266 29.67 15.88 21.22
C ASP A 266 28.91 15.00 20.22
N THR A 267 29.05 15.29 18.93
CA THR A 267 28.38 14.56 17.85
C THR A 267 29.08 13.24 17.56
N ALA A 268 29.56 12.60 18.62
CA ALA A 268 29.97 11.21 18.63
C ALA A 268 28.76 10.38 18.23
N PHE A 269 28.96 9.61 17.17
CA PHE A 269 28.08 8.56 16.73
C PHE A 269 27.84 7.61 17.92
N CYS A 270 26.74 7.80 18.66
CA CYS A 270 26.11 6.67 19.33
C CYS A 270 25.57 5.82 18.18
N SER A 271 26.35 4.82 17.81
CA SER A 271 25.94 3.79 16.87
C SER A 271 24.61 3.19 17.36
N ALA A 272 23.86 2.53 16.48
CA ALA A 272 22.68 1.76 16.91
C ALA A 272 23.01 0.70 18.00
N GLU A 273 24.30 0.45 18.26
CA GLU A 273 24.82 -0.43 19.31
C GLU A 273 24.96 0.26 20.68
N ASP A 274 25.01 1.60 20.75
CA ASP A 274 25.20 2.37 22.00
C ASP A 274 23.89 2.69 22.74
N TYR A 275 22.76 2.26 22.21
CA TYR A 275 21.47 2.29 22.89
C TYR A 275 21.13 0.89 23.41
N PRO A 276 21.33 0.57 24.70
CA PRO A 276 20.87 -0.69 25.27
C PRO A 276 19.34 -0.85 25.27
N PHE A 277 18.59 0.23 24.98
CA PHE A 277 17.14 0.17 24.73
C PHE A 277 16.77 -0.34 23.33
N LEU A 278 17.67 -0.22 22.34
CA LEU A 278 17.55 -0.90 21.05
C LEU A 278 18.03 -2.36 21.13
N SER A 279 18.68 -2.75 22.23
CA SER A 279 19.04 -4.15 22.55
C SER A 279 17.97 -4.90 23.36
N ILE A 280 16.71 -4.44 23.36
CA ILE A 280 15.59 -5.37 23.56
C ILE A 280 15.50 -6.22 22.28
N GLY A 281 16.39 -7.20 22.20
CA GLY A 281 16.28 -8.28 21.24
C GLY A 281 14.91 -8.97 21.36
N PRO A 282 14.66 -9.94 20.49
CA PRO A 282 13.71 -9.95 19.37
C PRO A 282 12.29 -9.42 19.62
N LEU A 283 11.92 -8.82 20.74
CA LEU A 283 10.53 -8.60 21.14
C LEU A 283 9.81 -7.47 20.38
N VAL A 284 10.51 -6.49 19.81
CA VAL A 284 9.89 -5.46 18.93
C VAL A 284 9.68 -6.03 17.52
N TYR A 285 10.66 -6.79 17.00
CA TYR A 285 10.45 -7.61 15.79
C TYR A 285 9.37 -8.68 16.01
N CYS A 286 9.23 -9.22 17.23
CA CYS A 286 8.31 -10.29 17.57
C CYS A 286 6.90 -9.77 17.92
N THR A 287 6.69 -8.52 18.34
CA THR A 287 5.33 -7.97 18.49
C THR A 287 4.75 -7.60 17.13
N VAL A 288 5.54 -6.98 16.25
CA VAL A 288 5.12 -6.72 14.86
C VAL A 288 4.99 -8.03 14.06
N SER A 289 5.88 -9.02 14.28
CA SER A 289 5.77 -10.33 13.62
C SER A 289 4.72 -11.27 14.24
N LYS A 290 4.42 -11.21 15.56
CA LYS A 290 3.33 -12.01 16.17
C LYS A 290 1.96 -11.43 15.86
N LEU A 291 1.84 -10.12 15.64
CA LEU A 291 0.63 -9.52 15.05
C LEU A 291 0.48 -9.92 13.57
N ARG A 292 1.57 -9.97 12.79
CA ARG A 292 1.58 -10.51 11.41
C ARG A 292 1.25 -12.00 11.32
N SER A 293 1.65 -12.82 12.30
CA SER A 293 1.34 -14.26 12.32
C SER A 293 -0.09 -14.60 12.74
N ARG A 294 -0.80 -13.70 13.44
CA ARG A 294 -2.20 -13.95 13.84
C ARG A 294 -3.23 -13.37 12.87
N ARG A 295 -2.88 -12.36 12.05
CA ARG A 295 -3.81 -11.78 11.05
C ARG A 295 -3.76 -12.45 9.66
N LEU A 296 -2.82 -13.36 9.38
CA LEU A 296 -2.76 -14.11 8.11
C LEU A 296 -3.43 -15.49 8.12
N TYR A 297 -4.12 -15.86 9.21
CA TYR A 297 -5.05 -16.99 9.16
C TYR A 297 -6.44 -16.48 8.76
N CYS A 298 -6.69 -16.47 7.45
CA CYS A 298 -8.05 -16.49 6.93
C CYS A 298 -8.71 -17.80 7.42
N PRO A 299 -9.76 -17.77 8.26
CA PRO A 299 -10.46 -18.99 8.62
C PRO A 299 -11.06 -19.57 7.34
N ARG A 300 -10.69 -20.81 7.03
CA ARG A 300 -11.42 -21.65 6.07
C ARG A 300 -12.76 -21.99 6.75
N GLY A 301 -13.77 -21.18 6.47
CA GLY A 301 -15.19 -21.54 6.58
C GLY A 301 -15.73 -21.78 5.17
#